data_AF-A0A4Z1R979-F1
#
_entry.id   AF-A0A4Z1R979-F1
#
_cell.length_a   1.000
_cell.length_b   1.000
_cell.length_c   1.000
_cell.angle_alpha   90.00
_cell.angle_beta   90.00
_cell.angle_gamma   90.00
#
_symmetry.space_group_name_H-M   'P 1'
#
loop_
_entity.id
_entity.type
_entity.pdbx_description
1 polymer ?
#
loop_
_entity_poly.entity_id
_entity_poly.type
_entity_poly.pdbx_seq_one_letter_code
_entity_poly.pdbx_strand_id
1 'polypeptide(L)'
;MRKDTASPLRFQPRLAATAFHLLLLAAVLALFAGRKPGLFRSQAILDLLPGFYSHVSNFALSYLFFAGVGFAWLMTGVRVHALVLAALVLGGVNVAYELLLPLLNTRDPMDAVHGVAGTLLGLAWLLILRRFGLRRAPDPGT
;
A
#
# COMPACT_ATOMS: atom_id res chain seq x y z
N MET A 1 -17.39 -9.43 36.89
CA MET A 1 -17.60 -10.04 35.56
C MET A 1 -16.44 -9.61 34.67
N ARG A 2 -15.41 -10.46 34.50
CA ARG A 2 -14.25 -10.15 33.66
C ARG A 2 -14.70 -10.29 32.21
N LYS A 3 -14.71 -9.20 31.45
CA LYS A 3 -14.99 -9.27 30.01
C LYS A 3 -13.71 -9.85 29.40
N ASP A 4 -13.70 -11.17 29.18
CA ASP A 4 -12.65 -11.80 28.39
C ASP A 4 -12.80 -11.30 26.95
N THR A 5 -12.21 -10.14 26.68
CA THR A 5 -12.18 -9.57 25.34
C THR A 5 -11.20 -10.40 24.54
N ALA A 6 -11.73 -11.41 23.84
CA ALA A 6 -10.98 -12.11 22.80
C ALA A 6 -10.30 -11.07 21.89
N SER A 7 -9.00 -11.22 21.68
CA SER A 7 -8.24 -10.27 20.88
C SER A 7 -8.83 -10.21 19.46
N PRO A 8 -9.14 -9.02 18.91
CA PRO A 8 -9.65 -8.89 17.54
C PRO A 8 -8.60 -9.29 16.49
N LEU A 9 -7.33 -9.44 16.89
CA LEU A 9 -6.23 -9.85 16.03
C LEU A 9 -6.15 -11.39 15.98
N ARG A 10 -6.34 -11.93 14.77
CA ARG A 10 -6.20 -13.37 14.48
C ARG A 10 -4.77 -13.75 14.14
N PHE A 11 -3.98 -12.80 13.65
CA PHE A 11 -2.60 -12.99 13.24
C PHE A 11 -1.70 -11.92 13.84
N GLN A 12 -0.50 -12.33 14.22
CA GLN A 12 0.58 -11.44 14.64
C GLN A 12 1.67 -11.42 13.56
N PRO A 13 2.08 -10.25 13.07
CA PRO A 13 3.19 -10.15 12.13
C PRO A 13 4.51 -10.47 12.84
N ARG A 14 5.40 -11.16 12.13
CA ARG A 14 6.77 -11.40 12.60
C ARG A 14 7.50 -10.07 12.66
N LEU A 15 8.44 -9.91 13.60
CA LEU A 15 9.23 -8.67 13.74
C LEU A 15 9.88 -8.23 12.41
N ALA A 16 10.52 -9.16 11.70
CA ALA A 16 11.11 -8.89 10.39
C ALA A 16 10.06 -8.42 9.37
N ALA A 17 8.86 -9.04 9.36
CA ALA A 17 7.79 -8.67 8.45
C ALA A 17 7.27 -7.25 8.73
N THR A 18 7.13 -6.88 10.01
CA THR A 18 6.78 -5.51 10.42
C THR A 18 7.88 -4.53 10.04
N ALA A 19 9.15 -4.86 10.29
CA ALA A 19 10.29 -4.01 9.94
C ALA A 19 10.37 -3.76 8.42
N PHE A 20 10.24 -4.80 7.60
CA PHE A 20 10.20 -4.66 6.14
C PHE A 20 8.99 -3.87 5.66
N HIS A 21 7.82 -4.07 6.27
CA HIS A 21 6.63 -3.30 5.91
C HIS A 21 6.81 -1.80 6.19
N LEU A 22 7.32 -1.45 7.38
CA LEU A 22 7.62 -0.07 7.74
C LEU A 22 8.71 0.53 6.85
N LEU A 23 9.75 -0.25 6.52
CA LEU A 23 10.80 0.17 5.60
C LEU A 23 10.25 0.48 4.21
N LEU A 24 9.35 -0.36 3.69
CA LEU A 24 8.70 -0.12 2.39
C LEU A 24 7.80 1.11 2.42
N LEU A 25 7.01 1.31 3.49
CA LEU A 25 6.22 2.53 3.66
C LEU A 25 7.11 3.77 3.71
N ALA A 26 8.23 3.72 4.45
CA ALA A 26 9.20 4.80 4.53
C ALA A 26 9.88 5.05 3.17
N ALA A 27 10.23 4.00 2.42
CA ALA A 27 10.80 4.13 1.08
C ALA A 27 9.81 4.79 0.11
N VAL A 28 8.53 4.42 0.14
CA VAL A 28 7.50 5.05 -0.69
C VAL A 28 7.22 6.49 -0.27
N LEU A 29 7.28 6.79 1.03
CA LEU A 29 7.23 8.17 1.53
C LEU A 29 8.43 8.99 1.06
N ALA A 30 9.63 8.41 1.01
CA ALA A 30 10.81 9.07 0.46
C ALA A 30 10.63 9.35 -1.04
N LEU A 31 10.12 8.38 -1.82
CA LEU A 31 9.77 8.61 -3.24
C LEU A 31 8.76 9.75 -3.38
N PHE A 32 7.72 9.77 -2.56
CA PHE A 32 6.74 10.88 -2.54
C PHE A 32 7.39 12.23 -2.24
N ALA A 33 8.30 12.28 -1.26
CA ALA A 33 9.03 13.50 -0.92
C ALA A 33 9.91 14.01 -2.08
N GLY A 34 10.48 13.10 -2.87
CA GLY A 34 11.28 13.41 -4.07
C GLY A 34 10.50 14.09 -5.21
N ARG A 35 9.17 14.22 -5.11
CA ARG A 35 8.37 15.04 -6.04
C ARG A 35 8.86 16.49 -6.11
N LYS A 36 9.43 17.01 -5.02
CA LYS A 36 10.09 18.31 -4.96
C LYS A 36 11.62 18.15 -5.09
N PRO A 37 12.32 19.13 -5.68
CA PRO A 37 13.79 19.14 -5.65
C PRO A 37 14.32 19.05 -4.22
N GLY A 38 15.37 18.26 -4.02
CA GLY A 38 15.98 18.06 -2.71
C GLY A 38 16.52 16.65 -2.51
N LEU A 39 16.82 16.31 -1.25
CA LEU A 39 17.52 15.08 -0.86
C LEU A 39 16.87 13.79 -1.41
N PHE A 40 15.54 13.74 -1.45
CA PHE A 40 14.80 12.54 -1.83
C PHE A 40 14.56 12.39 -3.33
N ARG A 41 14.94 13.40 -4.14
CA ARG A 41 14.77 13.35 -5.59
C ARG A 41 15.99 12.68 -6.23
N SER A 42 15.87 11.38 -6.48
CA SER A 42 16.92 10.58 -7.11
C SER A 42 17.05 10.87 -8.61
N GLN A 43 18.26 11.24 -9.04
CA GLN A 43 18.59 11.42 -10.45
C GLN A 43 18.61 10.08 -11.21
N ALA A 44 19.12 9.00 -10.60
CA ALA A 44 19.13 7.68 -11.21
C ALA A 44 17.71 7.18 -11.57
N ILE A 45 16.70 7.53 -10.76
CA ILE A 45 15.30 7.21 -11.07
C ILE A 45 14.82 8.02 -12.28
N LEU A 46 15.18 9.31 -12.38
CA LEU A 46 14.82 10.15 -13.52
C LEU A 46 15.49 9.70 -14.83
N ASP A 47 16.73 9.21 -14.74
CA ASP A 47 17.47 8.69 -15.90
C ASP A 47 16.84 7.40 -16.42
N LEU A 48 16.33 6.54 -15.53
CA LEU A 48 15.67 5.28 -15.90
C LEU A 48 14.20 5.48 -16.32
N LEU A 49 13.48 6.35 -15.62
CA LEU A 49 12.05 6.63 -15.79
C LEU A 49 11.83 8.14 -15.86
N PRO A 50 12.02 8.74 -17.04
CA PRO A 50 11.76 10.16 -17.25
C PRO A 50 10.32 10.50 -16.84
N GLY A 51 10.17 11.56 -16.05
CA GLY A 51 8.84 12.01 -15.58
C GLY A 51 8.26 11.23 -14.41
N PHE A 52 8.95 10.23 -13.84
CA PHE A 52 8.46 9.46 -12.69
C PHE A 52 7.94 10.35 -11.54
N TYR A 53 8.71 11.37 -11.16
CA TYR A 53 8.33 12.27 -10.07
C TYR A 53 7.14 13.20 -10.38
N SER A 54 6.69 13.28 -11.63
CA SER A 54 5.46 13.99 -11.99
C SER A 54 4.22 13.21 -11.53
N HIS A 55 4.29 11.88 -11.53
CA HIS A 55 3.15 10.99 -11.23
C HIS A 55 3.32 10.22 -9.90
N VAL A 56 4.45 10.40 -9.21
CA VAL A 56 4.78 9.68 -7.96
C VAL A 56 3.74 9.86 -6.86
N SER A 57 2.98 10.96 -6.89
CA SER A 57 1.91 11.20 -5.91
C SER A 57 0.81 10.14 -5.99
N ASN A 58 0.35 9.82 -7.20
CA ASN A 58 -0.67 8.80 -7.43
C ASN A 58 -0.18 7.40 -7.05
N PHE A 59 1.06 7.08 -7.43
CA PHE A 59 1.73 5.85 -7.00
C PHE A 59 1.79 5.73 -5.47
N ALA A 60 2.34 6.75 -4.81
CA ALA A 60 2.60 6.70 -3.37
C ALA A 60 1.30 6.65 -2.56
N LEU A 61 0.31 7.49 -2.89
CA LEU A 61 -0.98 7.48 -2.19
C LEU A 61 -1.65 6.11 -2.30
N SER A 62 -1.69 5.54 -3.51
CA SER A 62 -2.30 4.23 -3.76
C SER A 62 -1.58 3.12 -3.01
N TYR A 63 -0.25 3.10 -3.03
CA TYR A 63 0.55 2.11 -2.30
C TYR A 63 0.38 2.26 -0.78
N LEU A 64 0.59 3.46 -0.24
CA LEU A 64 0.59 3.72 1.20
C LEU A 64 -0.78 3.42 1.80
N PHE A 65 -1.86 3.86 1.14
CA PHE A 65 -3.21 3.58 1.58
C PHE A 65 -3.49 2.09 1.56
N PHE A 66 -3.24 1.42 0.43
CA PHE A 66 -3.58 0.02 0.27
C PHE A 66 -2.73 -0.91 1.14
N ALA A 67 -1.41 -0.71 1.16
CA ALA A 67 -0.49 -1.50 1.96
C ALA A 67 -0.71 -1.27 3.46
N GLY A 68 -0.96 -0.02 3.89
CA GLY A 68 -1.21 0.31 5.30
C GLY A 68 -2.51 -0.29 5.82
N VAL A 69 -3.63 -0.06 5.13
CA VAL A 69 -4.94 -0.64 5.51
C VAL A 69 -4.91 -2.16 5.38
N GLY A 70 -4.35 -2.67 4.29
CA GLY A 70 -4.25 -4.10 4.03
C GLY A 70 -3.41 -4.84 5.08
N PHE A 71 -2.35 -4.20 5.61
CA PHE A 71 -1.55 -4.78 6.69
C PHE A 71 -2.37 -4.97 7.96
N ALA A 72 -3.18 -3.97 8.34
CA ALA A 72 -4.11 -4.07 9.46
C ALA A 72 -5.17 -5.17 9.24
N TRP A 73 -5.73 -5.25 8.02
CA TRP A 73 -6.70 -6.28 7.64
C TRP A 73 -6.13 -7.71 7.69
N LEU A 74 -4.87 -7.88 7.31
CA LEU A 74 -4.18 -9.17 7.42
C LEU A 74 -4.11 -9.65 8.88
N MET A 75 -3.89 -8.75 9.84
CA MET A 75 -3.84 -9.09 11.26
C MET A 75 -5.20 -9.50 11.83
N THR A 76 -6.30 -8.93 11.33
CA THR A 76 -7.68 -9.33 11.72
C THR A 76 -8.16 -10.59 11.00
N GLY A 77 -7.38 -11.09 10.04
CA GLY A 77 -7.65 -12.33 9.30
C GLY A 77 -8.61 -12.17 8.13
N VAL A 78 -8.70 -10.97 7.56
CA VAL A 78 -9.37 -10.74 6.28
C VAL A 78 -8.81 -11.69 5.22
N ARG A 79 -9.71 -12.24 4.40
CA ARG A 79 -9.38 -13.23 3.37
C ARG A 79 -8.75 -12.56 2.16
N VAL A 80 -7.86 -13.28 1.46
CA VAL A 80 -7.12 -12.76 0.30
C VAL A 80 -8.05 -12.25 -0.81
N HIS A 81 -9.19 -12.91 -1.06
CA HIS A 81 -10.14 -12.44 -2.07
C HIS A 81 -10.67 -11.03 -1.79
N ALA A 82 -10.82 -10.64 -0.51
CA ALA A 82 -11.27 -9.31 -0.15
C ALA A 82 -10.17 -8.26 -0.39
N LEU A 83 -8.90 -8.63 -0.20
CA LEU A 83 -7.76 -7.78 -0.59
C LEU A 83 -7.72 -7.60 -2.10
N VAL A 84 -7.87 -8.67 -2.88
CA VAL A 84 -7.91 -8.59 -4.35
C VAL A 84 -9.07 -7.70 -4.81
N LEU A 85 -10.27 -7.88 -4.25
CA LEU A 85 -11.42 -7.04 -4.57
C LEU A 85 -11.17 -5.57 -4.21
N ALA A 86 -10.60 -5.30 -3.04
CA ALA A 86 -10.25 -3.94 -2.64
C ALA A 86 -9.20 -3.29 -3.56
N ALA A 87 -8.22 -4.07 -4.05
CA ALA A 87 -7.26 -3.61 -5.04
C ALA A 87 -7.93 -3.26 -6.38
N LEU A 88 -8.87 -4.11 -6.84
CA LEU A 88 -9.64 -3.86 -8.05
C LEU A 88 -10.50 -2.61 -7.92
N VAL A 89 -11.18 -2.43 -6.79
CA VAL A 89 -11.99 -1.23 -6.51
C VAL A 89 -11.10 0.01 -6.46
N LEU A 90 -9.99 -0.02 -5.73
CA LEU A 90 -9.09 1.13 -5.63
C LEU A 90 -8.48 1.50 -6.99
N GLY A 91 -8.02 0.52 -7.75
CA GLY A 91 -7.52 0.74 -9.11
C GLY A 91 -8.58 1.29 -10.05
N GLY A 92 -9.80 0.73 -9.99
CA GLY A 92 -10.95 1.20 -10.77
C GLY A 92 -11.35 2.63 -10.42
N VAL A 93 -11.34 2.99 -9.12
CA VAL A 93 -11.61 4.36 -8.65
C VAL A 93 -10.52 5.32 -9.12
N ASN A 94 -9.23 4.95 -9.05
CA ASN A 94 -8.14 5.78 -9.59
C ASN A 94 -8.32 6.04 -11.10
N VAL A 95 -8.61 4.99 -11.87
CA VAL A 95 -8.83 5.13 -13.32
C VAL A 95 -10.07 5.99 -13.61
N ALA A 96 -11.17 5.76 -12.91
CA ALA A 96 -12.39 6.55 -13.07
C ALA A 96 -12.17 8.02 -12.68
N TYR A 97 -11.42 8.28 -11.61
CA TYR A 97 -11.09 9.62 -11.15
C TYR A 97 -10.32 10.40 -12.22
N GLU A 98 -9.23 9.84 -12.74
CA GLU A 98 -8.41 10.51 -13.77
C GLU A 98 -9.13 10.66 -15.12
N LEU A 99 -10.03 9.73 -15.48
CA LEU A 99 -10.69 9.75 -16.79
C LEU A 99 -12.05 10.45 -16.82
N LEU A 100 -12.78 10.52 -15.70
CA LEU A 100 -14.16 11.00 -15.66
C LEU A 100 -14.33 12.26 -14.81
N LEU A 101 -13.43 12.54 -13.87
CA LEU A 101 -13.57 13.64 -12.92
C LEU A 101 -12.32 14.54 -12.93
N PRO A 102 -12.09 15.35 -13.98
CA PRO A 102 -10.98 16.30 -14.05
C PRO A 102 -11.15 17.50 -13.11
N LEU A 103 -11.92 17.35 -12.02
CA LEU A 103 -12.27 18.44 -11.09
C LEU A 103 -11.05 18.99 -10.33
N LEU A 104 -9.99 18.18 -10.18
CA LEU A 104 -8.81 18.51 -9.36
C LEU A 104 -7.47 18.28 -10.08
N ASN A 105 -7.44 17.61 -11.23
CA ASN A 105 -6.20 17.33 -11.99
C ASN A 105 -6.41 17.54 -13.50
N THR A 106 -5.33 17.84 -14.22
CA THR A 106 -5.32 17.78 -15.68
C THR A 106 -5.40 16.31 -16.08
N ARG A 107 -6.26 15.96 -17.04
CA ARG A 107 -6.42 14.57 -17.49
C ARG A 107 -5.10 14.02 -18.00
N ASP A 108 -4.47 13.14 -17.22
CA ASP A 108 -3.22 12.47 -17.57
C ASP A 108 -3.34 10.95 -17.34
N PRO A 109 -3.39 10.13 -18.42
CA PRO A 109 -3.43 8.68 -18.29
C PRO A 109 -2.26 8.08 -17.50
N MET A 110 -1.10 8.75 -17.46
CA MET A 110 0.05 8.27 -16.72
C MET A 110 -0.16 8.32 -15.21
N ASP A 111 -1.00 9.22 -14.72
CA ASP A 111 -1.38 9.28 -13.30
C ASP A 111 -2.17 8.04 -12.89
N ALA A 112 -3.12 7.62 -13.73
CA ALA A 112 -3.88 6.39 -13.50
C ALA A 112 -2.97 5.15 -13.51
N VAL A 113 -2.02 5.08 -14.45
CA VAL A 113 -1.03 3.99 -14.53
C VAL A 113 -0.21 3.91 -13.24
N HIS A 114 0.27 5.04 -12.73
CA HIS A 114 1.06 5.09 -11.49
C HIS A 114 0.21 4.70 -10.27
N GLY A 115 -1.04 5.16 -10.19
CA GLY A 115 -1.97 4.76 -9.15
C GLY A 115 -2.21 3.25 -9.14
N VAL A 116 -2.51 2.66 -10.30
CA VAL A 116 -2.69 1.21 -10.47
C VAL A 116 -1.42 0.45 -10.11
N ALA A 117 -0.24 0.91 -10.54
CA ALA A 117 1.04 0.30 -10.19
C ALA A 117 1.27 0.30 -8.67
N GLY A 118 0.97 1.40 -7.98
CA GLY A 118 1.05 1.49 -6.52
C GLY A 118 0.13 0.49 -5.82
N THR A 119 -1.12 0.37 -6.28
CA THR A 119 -2.08 -0.61 -5.76
C THR A 119 -1.61 -2.06 -5.99
N LEU A 120 -1.13 -2.38 -7.19
CA LEU A 120 -0.65 -3.74 -7.53
C LEU A 120 0.58 -4.13 -6.72
N LEU A 121 1.56 -3.24 -6.56
CA LEU A 121 2.72 -3.49 -5.71
C LEU A 121 2.34 -3.62 -4.23
N GLY A 122 1.37 -2.83 -3.77
CA GLY A 122 0.80 -2.98 -2.43
C GLY A 122 0.15 -4.35 -2.23
N LEU A 123 -0.65 -4.81 -3.21
CA LEU A 123 -1.25 -6.15 -3.19
C LEU A 123 -0.19 -7.25 -3.18
N ALA A 124 0.80 -7.17 -4.08
CA ALA A 124 1.88 -8.14 -4.13
C ALA A 124 2.60 -8.25 -2.78
N TRP A 125 2.90 -7.11 -2.15
CA TRP A 125 3.51 -7.08 -0.83
C TRP A 125 2.63 -7.74 0.25
N LEU A 126 1.34 -7.46 0.27
CA LEU A 126 0.39 -8.07 1.21
C LEU A 126 0.25 -9.58 1.00
N LEU A 127 0.34 -10.06 -0.24
CA LEU A 127 0.34 -11.50 -0.54
C LEU A 127 1.60 -12.20 0.00
N ILE A 128 2.76 -11.56 -0.14
CA ILE A 128 4.03 -12.03 0.45
C ILE A 128 3.92 -12.10 1.97
N LEU A 129 3.41 -11.04 2.61
CA LEU A 129 3.18 -11.01 4.05
C LEU A 129 2.21 -12.09 4.50
N ARG A 130 1.11 -12.28 3.78
CA ARG A 130 0.14 -13.34 4.09
C ARG A 130 0.79 -14.72 4.08
N ARG A 131 1.72 -14.97 3.15
CA ARG A 131 2.36 -16.27 2.96
C ARG A 131 3.49 -16.52 3.96
N PHE A 132 4.28 -15.50 4.30
CA PHE A 132 5.55 -15.67 5.02
C PHE A 132 5.70 -14.82 6.29
N GLY A 133 4.95 -13.72 6.38
CA GLY A 133 5.12 -12.67 7.38
C GLY A 133 4.23 -12.77 8.61
N LEU A 134 3.20 -13.63 8.62
CA LEU A 134 2.22 -13.73 9.70
C LEU A 134 2.32 -15.06 10.45
N ARG A 135 2.02 -15.02 11.75
CA ARG A 135 1.80 -16.19 12.62
C ARG A 135 0.41 -16.10 13.23
N ARG A 136 -0.19 -17.22 13.62
CA ARG A 136 -1.44 -17.17 14.42
C ARG A 136 -1.15 -16.47 15.74
N ALA A 137 -2.05 -15.59 16.15
CA ALA A 137 -1.98 -15.00 17.48
C ALA A 137 -2.17 -16.11 18.54
N PRO A 138 -1.52 -16.00 19.72
CA PRO A 138 -1.78 -16.91 20.84
C PRO A 138 -3.26 -16.88 21.22
N ASP A 139 -3.84 -18.04 21.55
CA ASP A 139 -5.18 -18.07 22.11
C ASP A 139 -5.16 -17.41 23.50
N PRO A 140 -6.16 -16.60 23.85
CA PRO A 140 -6.28 -16.03 25.19
C PRO A 140 -6.60 -17.15 26.20
N GLY A 141 -5.59 -17.89 26.64
CA GLY A 141 -5.74 -19.04 27.54
C GLY A 141 -4.51 -19.95 27.69
N THR A 142 -3.46 -19.76 26.88
CA THR A 142 -2.13 -20.39 27.05
C THR A 142 -1.12 -19.39 27.57
#